data_AF-A0A429S6J8-F1
#
_entry.id   AF-A0A429S6J8-F1
#
_cell.length_a   1.000
_cell.length_b   1.000
_cell.length_c   1.000
_cell.angle_alpha   90.00
_cell.angle_beta   90.00
_cell.angle_gamma   90.00
#
_symmetry.space_group_name_H-M   'P 1'
#
loop_
_entity.id
_entity.type
_entity.pdbx_description
1 polymer ?
#
loop_
_entity_poly.entity_id
_entity_poly.type
_entity_poly.pdbx_seq_one_letter_code
_entity_poly.pdbx_strand_id
1 'polypeptide(L)'
;MRHHRTDPLDVSHLTPEQQRDALVRETRDLADKARKANPDDKNDPKHKIDLAKTHFPPGTNLLDGSCAGSLLHDGVVTSHTSATKGAGQKFPDLHPALADIYQQVEAQIRANDGKPGAGHGKCAEAHLVSDRLRRLDPAGTSISTVDDVRKAMRGAQMYTVQIGNQVQPTPLAHGQYKEPCRSCRIALDMAGITAFTG
;
A
#
# COMPACT_ATOMS: atom_id res chain seq x y z
N MET A 1 -6.17 -10.21 -8.37
CA MET A 1 -4.70 -9.94 -8.37
C MET A 1 -4.03 -10.59 -7.16
N ARG A 2 -2.69 -10.65 -7.08
CA ARG A 2 -1.98 -11.16 -5.89
C ARG A 2 -1.62 -10.01 -4.95
N HIS A 3 -2.06 -10.09 -3.71
CA HIS A 3 -1.78 -9.10 -2.66
C HIS A 3 -1.97 -9.73 -1.27
N HIS A 4 -1.56 -9.01 -0.24
CA HIS A 4 -1.74 -9.37 1.16
C HIS A 4 -2.32 -8.18 1.93
N ARG A 5 -3.28 -8.43 2.83
CA ARG A 5 -3.84 -7.42 3.72
C ARG A 5 -4.21 -8.04 5.06
N THR A 6 -4.33 -7.20 6.07
CA THR A 6 -4.83 -7.61 7.40
C THR A 6 -6.12 -6.88 7.71
N ASP A 7 -6.82 -7.35 8.74
CA ASP A 7 -7.99 -6.67 9.25
C ASP A 7 -7.61 -5.30 9.83
N PRO A 8 -8.52 -4.31 9.81
CA PRO A 8 -8.32 -3.02 10.45
C PRO A 8 -8.07 -3.15 11.96
N LEU A 9 -7.16 -2.34 12.49
CA LEU A 9 -6.87 -2.22 13.91
C LEU A 9 -7.37 -0.89 14.45
N ASP A 10 -8.27 -0.92 15.42
CA ASP A 10 -8.69 0.27 16.16
C ASP A 10 -7.61 0.67 17.19
N VAL A 11 -7.09 1.89 17.03
CA VAL A 11 -6.07 2.51 17.88
C VAL A 11 -6.55 3.86 18.45
N SER A 12 -7.85 4.16 18.36
CA SER A 12 -8.44 5.43 18.79
C SER A 12 -8.26 5.69 20.29
N HIS A 13 -8.06 4.64 21.08
CA HIS A 13 -7.78 4.68 22.51
C HIS A 13 -6.32 5.00 22.87
N LEU A 14 -5.41 5.01 21.89
CA LEU A 14 -3.98 5.27 22.09
C LEU A 14 -3.63 6.75 21.92
N THR A 15 -2.49 7.17 22.49
CA THR A 15 -1.95 8.52 22.25
C THR A 15 -1.50 8.67 20.78
N PRO A 16 -1.37 9.91 20.25
CA PRO A 16 -0.90 10.12 18.87
C PRO A 16 0.48 9.51 18.57
N GLU A 17 1.36 9.39 19.56
CA GLU A 17 2.65 8.72 19.43
C GLU A 17 2.48 7.21 19.33
N GLN A 18 1.72 6.61 20.25
CA GLN A 18 1.42 5.18 20.23
C GLN A 18 0.66 4.74 18.96
N GLN A 19 -0.18 5.61 18.41
CA GLN A 19 -0.85 5.38 17.11
C GLN A 19 0.16 5.32 15.96
N ARG A 20 1.19 6.18 15.97
CA ARG A 20 2.28 6.14 14.97
C ARG A 20 3.17 4.92 15.15
N ASP A 21 3.41 4.49 16.38
CA ASP A 21 4.11 3.23 16.65
C ASP A 21 3.32 2.02 16.14
N ALA A 22 2.00 2.01 16.35
CA ALA A 22 1.12 0.99 15.80
C ALA A 22 1.15 1.00 14.26
N LEU A 23 1.11 2.17 13.63
CA LEU A 23 1.24 2.32 12.18
C LEU A 23 2.52 1.64 11.64
N VAL A 24 3.67 1.89 12.28
CA VAL A 24 4.96 1.30 11.88
C VAL A 24 4.98 -0.22 12.12
N ARG A 25 4.53 -0.66 13.29
CA ARG A 25 4.48 -2.09 13.66
C ARG A 25 3.62 -2.88 12.69
N GLU A 26 2.37 -2.45 12.46
CA GLU A 26 1.45 -3.15 11.56
C GLU A 26 1.99 -3.21 10.11
N THR A 27 2.71 -2.17 9.68
CA THR A 27 3.36 -2.17 8.35
C THR A 27 4.45 -3.23 8.26
N ARG A 28 5.32 -3.32 9.27
CA ARG A 28 6.42 -4.30 9.32
C ARG A 28 5.90 -5.72 9.45
N ASP A 29 4.94 -5.94 10.34
CA ASP A 29 4.31 -7.26 10.52
C ASP A 29 3.62 -7.73 9.24
N LEU A 30 2.96 -6.82 8.50
CA LEU A 30 2.41 -7.15 7.19
C LEU A 30 3.51 -7.53 6.19
N ALA A 31 4.62 -6.79 6.15
CA ALA A 31 5.73 -7.08 5.26
C ALA A 31 6.30 -8.48 5.53
N ASP A 32 6.48 -8.82 6.81
CA ASP A 32 6.94 -10.12 7.27
C ASP A 32 5.94 -11.23 6.97
N LYS A 33 4.63 -10.98 7.09
CA LYS A 33 3.61 -11.97 6.69
C LYS A 33 3.61 -12.19 5.17
N ALA A 34 3.69 -11.11 4.39
CA ALA A 34 3.52 -11.13 2.95
C ALA A 34 4.76 -11.55 2.15
N ARG A 35 5.98 -11.52 2.72
CA ARG A 35 7.18 -11.97 2.01
C ARG A 35 7.13 -13.47 1.72
N LYS A 36 7.73 -13.89 0.61
CA LYS A 36 8.14 -15.28 0.43
C LYS A 36 9.28 -15.66 1.36
N ALA A 37 9.67 -16.94 1.33
CA ALA A 37 10.83 -17.44 2.06
C ALA A 37 12.07 -16.62 1.73
N ASN A 38 12.86 -16.30 2.76
CA ASN A 38 14.12 -15.62 2.60
C ASN A 38 15.12 -16.60 1.97
N PRO A 39 15.64 -16.34 0.75
CA PRO A 39 16.59 -17.24 0.11
C PRO A 39 17.90 -17.37 0.89
N ASP A 40 18.26 -16.37 1.69
CA ASP A 40 19.51 -16.32 2.45
C ASP A 40 19.38 -17.02 3.83
N ASP A 41 18.17 -17.32 4.30
CA ASP A 41 17.91 -18.04 5.55
C ASP A 41 17.33 -19.43 5.29
N LYS A 42 18.18 -20.47 5.38
CA LYS A 42 17.77 -21.86 5.16
C LYS A 42 16.74 -22.39 6.15
N ASN A 43 16.59 -21.75 7.31
CA ASN A 43 15.66 -22.16 8.36
C ASN A 43 14.32 -21.42 8.29
N ASP A 44 14.14 -20.53 7.31
CA ASP A 44 12.88 -19.81 7.14
C ASP A 44 11.72 -20.81 6.99
N PRO A 45 10.69 -20.75 7.87
CA PRO A 45 9.59 -21.71 7.84
C PRO A 45 8.84 -21.68 6.50
N LYS A 46 8.91 -20.59 5.74
CA LYS A 46 8.23 -20.45 4.44
C LYS A 46 8.89 -21.26 3.33
N HIS A 47 10.11 -21.78 3.51
CA HIS A 47 10.70 -22.76 2.57
C HIS A 47 9.86 -24.03 2.45
N LYS A 48 9.02 -24.32 3.45
CA LYS A 48 8.12 -25.48 3.47
C LYS A 48 6.84 -25.27 2.66
N ILE A 49 6.58 -24.06 2.16
CA ILE A 49 5.38 -23.73 1.40
C ILE A 49 5.61 -24.06 -0.08
N ASP A 50 4.89 -25.05 -0.60
CA ASP A 50 4.84 -25.33 -2.04
C ASP A 50 3.97 -24.27 -2.73
N LEU A 51 4.61 -23.18 -3.19
CA LEU A 51 3.93 -22.05 -3.82
C LEU A 51 3.13 -22.43 -5.07
N ALA A 52 3.49 -23.53 -5.75
CA ALA A 52 2.80 -23.98 -6.96
C ALA A 52 1.50 -24.73 -6.63
N LYS A 53 1.45 -25.41 -5.49
CA LYS A 53 0.26 -26.16 -5.03
C LYS A 53 -0.60 -25.41 -4.02
N THR A 54 -0.07 -24.38 -3.38
CA THR A 54 -0.81 -23.66 -2.34
C THR A 54 -1.86 -22.75 -2.95
N HIS A 55 -3.13 -23.00 -2.62
CA HIS A 55 -4.22 -22.07 -2.89
C HIS A 55 -4.29 -21.04 -1.75
N PHE A 56 -3.85 -19.81 -2.03
CA PHE A 56 -3.96 -18.71 -1.07
C PHE A 56 -5.35 -18.06 -1.14
N PRO A 57 -6.05 -17.93 0.00
CA PRO A 57 -7.23 -17.08 0.07
C PRO A 57 -6.97 -15.66 -0.47
N PRO A 58 -7.99 -14.99 -1.05
CA PRO A 58 -7.85 -13.62 -1.52
C PRO A 58 -7.28 -12.70 -0.42
N GLY A 59 -6.25 -11.92 -0.76
CA GLY A 59 -5.60 -11.02 0.19
C GLY A 59 -4.65 -11.69 1.18
N THR A 60 -4.20 -12.92 0.91
CA THR A 60 -3.19 -13.62 1.74
C THR A 60 -2.00 -14.13 0.92
N ASN A 61 -1.83 -13.66 -0.32
CA ASN A 61 -0.75 -14.11 -1.19
C ASN A 61 0.63 -13.70 -0.65
N LEU A 62 1.64 -14.53 -0.92
CA LEU A 62 3.04 -14.17 -0.72
C LEU A 62 3.60 -13.47 -1.97
N LEU A 63 4.48 -12.50 -1.75
CA LEU A 63 5.06 -11.63 -2.78
C LEU A 63 6.58 -11.82 -2.86
N ASP A 64 7.12 -11.82 -4.09
CA ASP A 64 8.55 -11.89 -4.40
C ASP A 64 9.30 -10.59 -4.05
N GLY A 65 8.58 -9.47 -4.07
CA GLY A 65 9.09 -8.17 -3.69
C GLY A 65 8.10 -7.07 -4.06
N SER A 66 7.98 -6.05 -3.21
CA SER A 66 7.14 -4.85 -3.41
C SER A 66 7.23 -3.93 -2.19
N CYS A 67 6.25 -3.04 -1.98
CA CYS A 67 6.03 -2.45 -0.66
C CYS A 67 4.85 -3.09 0.08
N ALA A 68 4.97 -3.15 1.40
CA ALA A 68 3.86 -3.19 2.34
C ALA A 68 3.63 -1.78 2.87
N GLY A 69 2.39 -1.44 3.19
CA GLY A 69 2.08 -0.18 3.83
C GLY A 69 0.93 -0.29 4.81
N SER A 70 0.88 0.68 5.69
CA SER A 70 -0.30 0.94 6.52
C SER A 70 -0.71 2.40 6.45
N LEU A 71 -2.00 2.63 6.70
CA LEU A 71 -2.65 3.94 6.72
C LEU A 71 -3.33 4.09 8.08
N LEU A 72 -2.97 5.15 8.81
CA LEU A 72 -3.64 5.62 10.03
C LEU A 72 -4.60 6.74 9.65
N HIS A 73 -5.90 6.54 9.91
CA HIS A 73 -6.93 7.54 9.66
C HIS A 73 -8.12 7.34 10.59
N ASP A 74 -8.58 8.41 11.24
CA ASP A 74 -9.66 8.40 12.25
C ASP A 74 -9.49 7.33 13.34
N GLY A 75 -8.27 7.20 13.87
CA GLY A 75 -7.97 6.23 14.93
C GLY A 75 -7.98 4.76 14.47
N VAL A 76 -7.95 4.49 13.16
CA VAL A 76 -7.89 3.14 12.61
C VAL A 76 -6.63 2.98 11.76
N VAL A 77 -5.87 1.91 12.02
CA VAL A 77 -4.77 1.46 11.16
C VAL A 77 -5.29 0.39 10.21
N THR A 78 -5.04 0.55 8.91
CA THR A 78 -5.27 -0.50 7.92
C THR A 78 -4.00 -0.80 7.16
N SER A 79 -3.78 -2.06 6.82
CA SER A 79 -2.52 -2.52 6.22
C SER A 79 -2.78 -3.31 4.94
N HIS A 80 -2.05 -2.98 3.88
CA HIS A 80 -2.18 -3.63 2.58
C HIS A 80 -0.85 -3.60 1.83
N THR A 81 -0.55 -4.63 1.04
CA THR A 81 0.64 -4.66 0.19
C THR A 81 0.37 -4.12 -1.20
N SER A 82 1.41 -3.86 -1.97
CA SER A 82 1.22 -3.66 -3.41
C SER A 82 0.57 -4.88 -4.04
N ALA A 83 -0.24 -4.67 -5.07
CA ALA A 83 -0.73 -5.77 -5.86
C ALA A 83 0.16 -6.07 -7.06
N THR A 84 0.40 -7.35 -7.29
CA THR A 84 1.07 -7.86 -8.48
C THR A 84 0.09 -8.62 -9.37
N LYS A 85 0.49 -8.85 -10.62
CA LYS A 85 -0.33 -9.64 -11.56
C LYS A 85 -0.75 -10.96 -10.92
N GLY A 86 -2.03 -11.27 -11.06
CA GLY A 86 -2.65 -12.56 -10.70
C GLY A 86 -3.64 -12.97 -11.79
N ALA A 87 -4.33 -14.10 -11.60
CA ALA A 87 -5.31 -14.58 -12.59
C ALA A 87 -6.42 -13.54 -12.83
N GLY A 88 -6.68 -13.21 -14.09
CA GLY A 88 -7.86 -12.46 -14.55
C GLY A 88 -7.87 -10.94 -14.36
N GLN A 89 -6.92 -10.31 -13.67
CA GLN A 89 -6.94 -8.86 -13.41
C GLN A 89 -5.53 -8.24 -13.51
N LYS A 90 -5.39 -7.19 -14.32
CA LYS A 90 -4.11 -6.52 -14.61
C LYS A 90 -3.87 -5.24 -13.78
N PHE A 91 -4.95 -4.60 -13.33
CA PHE A 91 -4.94 -3.37 -12.54
C PHE A 91 -5.96 -3.48 -11.40
N PRO A 92 -5.72 -2.86 -10.24
CA PRO A 92 -6.71 -2.82 -9.18
C PRO A 92 -7.97 -2.11 -9.67
N ASP A 93 -9.09 -2.61 -9.20
CA ASP A 93 -10.30 -1.81 -9.17
C ASP A 93 -10.12 -0.79 -8.04
N LEU A 94 -9.81 0.46 -8.38
CA LEU A 94 -9.67 1.55 -7.41
C LEU A 94 -11.00 2.30 -7.25
N HIS A 95 -11.20 2.93 -6.10
CA HIS A 95 -12.29 3.87 -5.89
C HIS A 95 -12.28 4.92 -7.02
N PRO A 96 -13.43 5.29 -7.64
CA PRO A 96 -13.46 6.14 -8.83
C PRO A 96 -12.65 7.43 -8.70
N ALA A 97 -12.86 8.20 -7.63
CA ALA A 97 -12.08 9.43 -7.40
C ALA A 97 -10.56 9.19 -7.28
N LEU A 98 -10.13 8.04 -6.76
CA LEU A 98 -8.71 7.70 -6.70
C LEU A 98 -8.18 7.25 -8.07
N ALA A 99 -8.98 6.53 -8.85
CA ALA A 99 -8.63 6.21 -10.23
C ALA A 99 -8.39 7.50 -11.04
N ASP A 100 -9.25 8.49 -10.88
CA ASP A 100 -9.12 9.80 -11.52
C ASP A 100 -7.87 10.56 -11.04
N ILE A 101 -7.54 10.51 -9.75
CA ILE A 101 -6.27 11.04 -9.22
C ILE A 101 -5.08 10.38 -9.95
N TYR A 102 -5.05 9.05 -10.06
CA TYR A 102 -3.93 8.38 -10.74
C TYR A 102 -3.86 8.72 -12.24
N GLN A 103 -5.00 8.91 -12.93
CA GLN A 103 -5.01 9.41 -14.31
C GLN A 103 -4.40 10.82 -14.42
N GLN A 104 -4.77 11.74 -13.51
CA GLN A 104 -4.19 13.08 -13.46
C GLN A 104 -2.69 13.05 -13.16
N VAL A 105 -2.26 12.20 -12.22
CA VAL A 105 -0.84 11.98 -11.90
C VAL A 105 -0.07 11.47 -13.13
N GLU A 106 -0.63 10.53 -13.89
CA GLU A 106 0.00 10.06 -15.12
C GLU A 106 0.15 11.19 -16.14
N ALA A 107 -0.91 11.98 -16.36
CA ALA A 107 -0.89 13.12 -17.28
C ALA A 107 0.18 14.16 -16.85
N GLN A 108 0.24 14.51 -15.56
CA GLN A 108 1.23 15.45 -15.03
C GLN A 108 2.67 14.95 -15.18
N ILE A 109 2.92 13.66 -14.93
CA ILE A 109 4.26 13.08 -15.08
C ILE A 109 4.68 13.10 -16.55
N ARG A 110 3.77 12.74 -17.46
CA ARG A 110 4.06 12.70 -18.91
C ARG A 110 4.25 14.09 -19.51
N ALA A 111 3.52 15.10 -19.03
CA ALA A 111 3.70 16.49 -19.46
C ALA A 111 5.09 17.06 -19.12
N ASN A 112 5.80 16.44 -18.17
CA ASN A 112 7.16 16.80 -17.78
C ASN A 112 8.21 15.80 -18.30
N ASP A 113 7.93 15.11 -19.41
CA ASP A 113 8.78 14.07 -20.04
C ASP A 113 9.20 12.93 -19.09
N GLY A 114 8.44 12.73 -18.02
CA GLY A 114 8.67 11.69 -17.04
C GLY A 114 7.97 10.38 -17.38
N LYS A 115 8.38 9.31 -16.68
CA LYS A 115 7.66 8.02 -16.68
C LYS A 115 7.01 7.80 -15.31
N PRO A 116 5.75 7.34 -15.24
CA PRO A 116 5.14 6.92 -13.99
C PRO A 116 5.99 5.87 -13.26
N GLY A 117 5.83 5.79 -11.94
CA GLY A 117 6.50 4.75 -11.16
C GLY A 117 6.07 3.35 -11.62
N ALA A 118 6.94 2.34 -11.49
CA ALA A 118 6.66 0.98 -11.94
C ALA A 118 5.38 0.37 -11.31
N GLY A 119 5.04 0.81 -10.10
CA GLY A 119 3.81 0.44 -9.38
C GLY A 119 2.67 1.44 -9.52
N HIS A 120 2.67 2.33 -10.53
CA HIS A 120 1.60 3.30 -10.73
C HIS A 120 0.20 2.66 -10.64
N GLY A 121 -0.61 3.16 -9.70
CA GLY A 121 -1.96 2.64 -9.40
C GLY A 121 -1.99 1.23 -8.80
N LYS A 122 -0.87 0.68 -8.32
CA LYS A 122 -0.74 -0.71 -7.82
C LYS A 122 0.02 -0.83 -6.50
N CYS A 123 0.75 0.21 -6.10
CA CYS A 123 1.47 0.20 -4.84
C CYS A 123 0.50 0.09 -3.65
N ALA A 124 1.04 -0.23 -2.46
CA ALA A 124 0.27 -0.32 -1.23
C ALA A 124 -0.56 0.94 -0.98
N GLU A 125 0.02 2.11 -1.28
CA GLU A 125 -0.59 3.43 -1.15
C GLU A 125 -1.92 3.52 -1.92
N ALA A 126 -1.96 3.03 -3.17
CA ALA A 126 -3.18 3.05 -3.98
C ALA A 126 -4.29 2.20 -3.35
N HIS A 127 -3.94 1.01 -2.87
CA HIS A 127 -4.90 0.09 -2.25
C HIS A 127 -5.42 0.64 -0.92
N LEU A 128 -4.55 1.14 -0.06
CA LEU A 128 -4.94 1.68 1.25
C LEU A 128 -5.92 2.85 1.14
N VAL A 129 -5.61 3.80 0.26
CA VAL A 129 -6.49 4.96 0.03
C VAL A 129 -7.80 4.49 -0.59
N SER A 130 -7.74 3.59 -1.58
CA SER A 130 -8.94 3.06 -2.23
C SER A 130 -9.86 2.34 -1.24
N ASP A 131 -9.29 1.50 -0.38
CA ASP A 131 -10.04 0.73 0.61
C ASP A 131 -10.65 1.65 1.67
N ARG A 132 -9.94 2.71 2.08
CA ARG A 132 -10.51 3.70 3.00
C ARG A 132 -11.63 4.49 2.34
N LEU A 133 -11.45 4.97 1.12
CA LEU A 133 -12.49 5.70 0.40
C LEU A 133 -13.73 4.84 0.20
N ARG A 134 -13.60 3.56 -0.17
CA ARG A 134 -14.76 2.64 -0.25
C ARG A 134 -15.47 2.41 1.08
N ARG A 135 -14.77 2.49 2.22
CA ARG A 135 -15.45 2.43 3.53
C ARG A 135 -16.26 3.70 3.83
N LEU A 136 -15.82 4.85 3.33
CA LEU A 136 -16.49 6.13 3.52
C LEU A 136 -17.60 6.37 2.49
N ASP A 137 -17.37 5.94 1.25
CA ASP A 137 -18.25 6.09 0.09
C ASP A 137 -18.24 4.80 -0.75
N PRO A 138 -19.01 3.76 -0.35
CA PRO A 138 -19.01 2.47 -1.05
C PRO A 138 -19.41 2.56 -2.52
N ALA A 139 -20.26 3.52 -2.87
CA ALA A 139 -20.77 3.73 -4.22
C ALA A 139 -19.86 4.62 -5.09
N GLY A 140 -18.89 5.33 -4.50
CA GLY A 140 -18.04 6.28 -5.22
C GLY A 140 -18.80 7.49 -5.79
N THR A 141 -19.89 7.89 -5.12
CA THR A 141 -20.79 8.96 -5.59
C THR A 141 -20.68 10.24 -4.77
N SER A 142 -20.26 10.14 -3.50
CA SER A 142 -20.19 11.29 -2.58
C SER A 142 -18.78 11.86 -2.47
N ILE A 143 -17.76 11.04 -2.73
CA ILE A 143 -16.36 11.44 -2.85
C ILE A 143 -15.98 11.28 -4.32
N SER A 144 -16.14 12.34 -5.11
CA SER A 144 -15.98 12.26 -6.57
C SER A 144 -14.84 13.13 -7.11
N THR A 145 -14.39 14.12 -6.34
CA THR A 145 -13.34 15.06 -6.75
C THR A 145 -12.08 14.91 -5.90
N VAL A 146 -10.97 15.50 -6.37
CA VAL A 146 -9.71 15.57 -5.59
C VAL A 146 -9.91 16.30 -4.27
N ASP A 147 -10.72 17.36 -4.26
CA ASP A 147 -11.01 18.12 -3.03
C ASP A 147 -11.88 17.33 -2.05
N ASP A 148 -12.82 16.52 -2.54
CA ASP A 148 -13.57 15.60 -1.69
C ASP A 148 -12.64 14.56 -1.06
N VAL A 149 -11.74 13.96 -1.85
CA VAL A 149 -10.74 13.01 -1.34
C VAL A 149 -9.86 13.68 -0.28
N ARG A 150 -9.35 14.88 -0.56
CA ARG A 150 -8.52 15.64 0.39
C ARG A 150 -9.26 15.95 1.68
N LYS A 151 -10.55 16.30 1.59
CA LYS A 151 -11.39 16.56 2.76
C LYS A 151 -11.64 15.27 3.55
N ALA A 152 -11.94 14.17 2.86
CA ALA A 152 -12.25 12.87 3.45
C ALA A 152 -11.03 12.17 4.07
N MET A 153 -9.82 12.50 3.62
CA MET A 153 -8.56 11.92 4.08
C MET A 153 -7.77 12.83 5.03
N ARG A 154 -8.40 13.88 5.56
CA ARG A 154 -7.73 14.89 6.40
C ARG A 154 -7.11 14.24 7.64
N GLY A 155 -5.82 14.51 7.86
CA GLY A 155 -5.08 13.98 9.00
C GLY A 155 -4.61 12.53 8.84
N ALA A 156 -4.86 11.92 7.68
CA ALA A 156 -4.33 10.60 7.36
C ALA A 156 -2.79 10.60 7.30
N GLN A 157 -2.21 9.54 7.82
CA GLN A 157 -0.76 9.29 7.76
C GLN A 157 -0.50 7.90 7.19
N MET A 158 0.57 7.78 6.40
CA MET A 158 0.92 6.53 5.73
C MET A 158 2.39 6.18 5.95
N TYR A 159 2.65 4.91 6.25
CA TYR A 159 4.01 4.37 6.38
C TYR A 159 4.16 3.16 5.46
N THR A 160 5.32 3.02 4.82
CA THR A 160 5.59 1.96 3.84
C THR A 160 6.98 1.38 4.03
N VAL A 161 7.09 0.06 3.86
CA VAL A 161 8.36 -0.67 3.92
C VAL A 161 8.52 -1.64 2.77
N GLN A 162 9.75 -2.03 2.49
CA GLN A 162 10.10 -2.98 1.44
C GLN A 162 9.78 -4.44 1.85
N ILE A 163 9.17 -5.21 0.95
CA ILE A 163 8.98 -6.67 1.06
C ILE A 163 10.11 -7.37 0.29
N GLY A 164 10.82 -8.30 0.92
CA GLY A 164 12.02 -8.93 0.32
C GLY A 164 13.13 -7.93 0.01
N ASN A 165 14.22 -8.37 -0.60
CA ASN A 165 15.33 -7.46 -0.97
C ASN A 165 15.07 -6.85 -2.36
N GLN A 166 15.17 -5.54 -2.47
CA GLN A 166 15.19 -4.80 -3.74
C GLN A 166 16.63 -4.48 -4.10
N VAL A 167 17.05 -4.76 -5.33
CA VAL A 167 18.40 -4.43 -5.84
C VAL A 167 18.37 -3.12 -6.64
N GLN A 168 17.30 -2.84 -7.36
CA GLN A 168 17.14 -1.64 -8.20
C GLN A 168 15.73 -1.04 -8.07
N PRO A 169 15.56 0.27 -8.30
CA PRO A 169 16.60 1.25 -8.67
C PRO A 169 17.52 1.64 -7.51
N THR A 170 17.05 1.51 -6.27
CA THR A 170 17.83 1.75 -5.05
C THR A 170 17.81 0.48 -4.20
N PRO A 171 18.97 -0.01 -3.73
CA PRO A 171 19.00 -1.15 -2.83
C PRO A 171 18.20 -0.88 -1.55
N LEU A 172 17.24 -1.75 -1.25
CA LEU A 172 16.48 -1.72 0.00
C LEU A 172 16.33 -3.15 0.50
N ALA A 173 16.77 -3.39 1.73
CA ALA A 173 16.54 -4.65 2.42
C ALA A 173 15.07 -4.78 2.86
N HIS A 174 14.65 -6.01 3.10
CA HIS A 174 13.33 -6.26 3.68
C HIS A 174 13.11 -5.47 4.98
N GLY A 175 11.91 -4.91 5.17
CA GLY A 175 11.53 -4.17 6.37
C GLY A 175 12.06 -2.74 6.45
N GLN A 176 12.98 -2.34 5.56
CA GLN A 176 13.43 -0.96 5.48
C GLN A 176 12.33 -0.03 4.98
N TYR A 177 12.30 1.19 5.52
CA TYR A 177 11.42 2.24 5.03
C TYR A 177 11.60 2.42 3.53
N LYS A 178 10.48 2.54 2.84
CA LYS A 178 10.43 2.73 1.40
C LYS A 178 9.64 3.99 1.10
N GLU A 179 10.31 4.99 0.57
CA GLU A 179 9.67 6.22 0.13
C GLU A 179 8.58 5.95 -0.92
N PRO A 180 7.48 6.73 -0.92
CA PRO A 180 6.47 6.64 -1.97
C PRO A 180 7.12 6.82 -3.35
N CYS A 181 6.77 5.94 -4.29
CA CYS A 181 7.28 6.08 -5.65
C CYS A 181 6.80 7.40 -6.27
N ARG A 182 7.42 7.83 -7.38
CA ARG A 182 7.08 9.10 -8.07
C ARG A 182 5.57 9.35 -8.20
N SER A 183 4.80 8.34 -8.61
CA SER A 183 3.35 8.47 -8.76
C SER A 183 2.62 8.53 -7.43
N CYS A 184 3.00 7.70 -6.46
CA CYS A 184 2.35 7.67 -5.15
C CYS A 184 2.64 8.95 -4.36
N ARG A 185 3.84 9.52 -4.44
CA ARG A 185 4.17 10.81 -3.83
C ARG A 185 3.20 11.92 -4.27
N ILE A 186 2.94 12.03 -5.58
CA ILE A 186 2.00 13.04 -6.12
C ILE A 186 0.56 12.69 -5.72
N ALA A 187 0.16 11.42 -5.81
CA ALA A 187 -1.20 11.00 -5.44
C ALA A 187 -1.51 11.25 -3.95
N LEU A 188 -0.56 11.00 -3.05
CA LEU A 188 -0.69 11.27 -1.62
C LEU A 188 -0.81 12.77 -1.33
N ASP A 189 -0.01 13.59 -2.01
CA ASP A 189 -0.08 15.06 -1.91
C ASP A 189 -1.45 15.59 -2.39
N MET A 190 -1.93 15.10 -3.54
CA MET A 190 -3.27 15.42 -4.04
C MET A 190 -4.36 15.02 -3.04
N ALA A 191 -4.24 13.84 -2.43
CA ALA A 191 -5.17 13.33 -1.43
C ALA A 191 -5.01 13.96 -0.04
N GLY A 192 -4.02 14.83 0.19
CA GLY A 192 -3.78 15.46 1.50
C GLY A 192 -3.30 14.49 2.58
N ILE A 193 -2.60 13.42 2.19
CA ILE A 193 -2.11 12.37 3.08
C ILE A 193 -0.61 12.57 3.34
N THR A 194 -0.21 12.53 4.61
CA THR A 194 1.19 12.69 4.99
C THR A 194 1.93 11.36 4.96
N ALA A 195 3.05 11.28 4.24
CA ALA A 195 3.97 10.16 4.36
C ALA A 195 4.77 10.29 5.67
N PHE A 196 4.58 9.34 6.59
CA PHE A 196 5.35 9.21 7.81
C PHE A 196 6.65 8.44 7.51
N THR A 197 7.77 8.86 8.11
CA THR A 197 9.10 8.29 7.82
C THR A 197 9.63 7.36 8.92
N GLY A 198 8.92 7.26 10.05
CA GLY A 198 9.39 6.52 11.23
C GLY A 198 10.23 7.41 12.12
#